data_AF-A0A530M5W0-F1
#
_entry.id   AF-A0A530M5W0-F1
#
_cell.length_a   1.000
_cell.length_b   1.000
_cell.length_c   1.000
_cell.angle_alpha   90.00
_cell.angle_beta   90.00
_cell.angle_gamma   90.00
#
_symmetry.space_group_name_H-M   'P 1'
#
loop_
_entity.id
_entity.type
_entity.pdbx_description
1 polymer ?
#
loop_
_entity_poly.entity_id
_entity_poly.type
_entity_poly.pdbx_seq_one_letter_code
_entity_poly.pdbx_strand_id
1 'polypeptide(L)' 'VYPLHVQQELDEWKEQKNRRRAWLKPDQAALLVDEPKLAALLESIAPELARF' A
#
# COMPACT_ATOMS: atom_id res chain seq x y z
N VAL A 1 -1.83 -11.67 -5.83
CA VAL A 1 -0.95 -10.48 -5.66
C VAL A 1 0.21 -10.86 -4.75
N TYR A 2 1.36 -10.17 -4.84
CA TYR A 2 2.52 -10.40 -3.99
C TYR A 2 3.01 -9.06 -3.41
N PRO A 3 3.26 -8.96 -2.10
CA PRO A 3 3.81 -7.75 -1.50
C PRO A 3 5.21 -7.43 -2.06
N LEU A 4 5.50 -6.15 -2.22
CA LEU A 4 6.82 -5.65 -2.63
C LEU A 4 7.34 -4.68 -1.57
N HIS A 5 8.61 -4.85 -1.19
CA HIS A 5 9.29 -3.91 -0.31
C HIS A 5 9.87 -2.78 -1.15
N VAL A 6 9.27 -1.60 -1.06
CA VAL A 6 9.70 -0.42 -1.81
C VAL A 6 10.95 0.16 -1.13
N GLN A 7 12.03 0.31 -1.89
CA GLN A 7 13.29 0.87 -1.37
C GLN A 7 13.40 2.39 -1.57
N GLN A 8 12.76 2.93 -2.61
CA GLN A 8 12.81 4.35 -2.93
C GLN A 8 11.53 4.78 -3.65
N GLU A 9 11.12 6.03 -3.41
CA GLU A 9 10.09 6.74 -4.16
C GLU A 9 10.72 7.84 -5.01
N LEU A 10 10.21 8.05 -6.23
CA LEU A 10 10.59 9.19 -7.05
C LEU A 10 9.76 10.42 -6.64
N ASP A 11 10.42 11.56 -6.49
CA ASP A 11 9.76 12.84 -6.15
C ASP A 11 8.80 13.29 -7.26
N GLU A 12 9.17 13.03 -8.52
CA GLU A 12 8.38 13.33 -9.70
C GLU A 12 8.21 12.10 -10.58
N TRP A 13 6.97 11.81 -10.99
CA TRP A 13 6.67 10.75 -11.95
C TRP A 13 5.53 11.16 -12.89
N LYS A 14 5.51 10.57 -14.08
CA LYS A 14 4.64 10.96 -15.20
C LYS A 14 3.15 10.97 -14.84
N GLU A 15 2.70 10.04 -14.01
CA GLU A 15 1.30 9.87 -13.61
C GLU A 15 0.92 10.61 -12.32
N GLN A 16 1.83 11.36 -11.69
CA GLN A 16 1.59 12.00 -10.39
C GLN A 16 0.37 12.92 -10.39
N LYS A 17 0.08 13.58 -11.52
CA LYS A 17 -1.09 14.46 -11.68
C LYS A 17 -2.41 13.71 -11.86
N ASN A 18 -2.33 12.42 -12.20
CA ASN A 18 -3.49 11.59 -12.53
C ASN A 18 -3.85 10.58 -11.43
N ARG A 19 -2.96 10.38 -10.43
CA ARG A 19 -3.17 9.43 -9.34
C ARG A 19 -2.87 10.09 -8.00
N ARG A 20 -3.72 9.81 -7.02
CA ARG A 20 -3.43 10.11 -5.61
C ARG A 20 -2.72 8.91 -5.00
N ARG A 21 -1.61 9.14 -4.32
CA ARG A 21 -0.85 8.12 -3.58
C ARG A 21 -0.67 8.59 -2.15
N ALA A 22 -0.76 7.65 -1.21
CA ALA A 22 -0.43 7.85 0.20
C ALA A 22 0.14 6.54 0.76
N TRP A 23 1.07 6.67 1.71
CA TRP A 23 1.50 5.56 2.55
C TRP A 23 0.54 5.43 3.73
N LEU A 24 0.06 4.22 3.97
CA LEU A 24 -0.93 3.92 4.99
C LEU A 24 -0.48 2.70 5.77
N LYS A 25 -0.91 2.61 7.03
CA LYS A 25 -0.79 1.35 7.77
C LYS A 25 -1.65 0.27 7.09
N PRO A 26 -1.29 -1.02 7.20
CA PRO A 26 -1.97 -2.08 6.47
C PRO A 26 -3.46 -2.20 6.82
N ASP A 27 -3.81 -1.99 8.10
CA ASP A 27 -5.19 -1.94 8.60
C ASP A 27 -5.99 -0.79 7.96
N GLN A 28 -5.40 0.39 7.85
CA GLN A 28 -6.03 1.54 7.18
C GLN A 28 -6.18 1.31 5.68
N ALA A 29 -5.20 0.68 5.04
CA ALA A 29 -5.25 0.37 3.61
C ALA A 29 -6.35 -0.67 3.30
N ALA A 30 -6.52 -1.69 4.13
CA ALA A 30 -7.54 -2.72 3.96
C ALA A 30 -8.97 -2.15 3.91
N LEU A 31 -9.25 -1.10 4.69
CA LEU A 31 -10.55 -0.41 4.69
C LEU A 31 -10.89 0.32 3.38
N LEU A 32 -9.89 0.64 2.56
CA LEU A 32 -10.06 1.39 1.31
C LEU A 32 -10.09 0.49 0.06
N VAL A 33 -9.95 -0.82 0.23
CA VAL A 33 -9.86 -1.78 -0.87
C VAL A 33 -11.20 -2.51 -1.05
N ASP A 34 -11.79 -2.36 -2.24
CA ASP A 34 -13.06 -3.02 -2.58
C ASP A 34 -12.94 -4.53 -2.77
N GLU A 35 -11.74 -5.05 -3.06
CA GLU A 35 -11.50 -6.49 -3.27
C GLU A 35 -11.28 -7.21 -1.93
N PRO A 36 -12.22 -8.06 -1.46
CA PRO A 36 -12.17 -8.59 -0.09
C PRO A 36 -10.95 -9.46 0.20
N LYS A 37 -10.50 -10.23 -0.79
CA LYS A 37 -9.31 -11.08 -0.64
C LYS A 37 -8.02 -10.26 -0.52
N LEU A 38 -7.98 -9.09 -1.17
CA LEU A 38 -6.85 -8.19 -1.08
C LEU A 38 -6.83 -7.45 0.26
N ALA A 39 -7.98 -7.01 0.75
CA ALA A 39 -8.11 -6.44 2.09
C ALA A 39 -7.63 -7.44 3.17
N ALA A 40 -8.09 -8.69 3.12
CA ALA A 40 -7.65 -9.74 4.04
C ALA A 40 -6.13 -10.02 3.97
N LEU A 41 -5.53 -9.94 2.78
CA LEU A 41 -4.08 -10.05 2.64
C LEU A 41 -3.36 -8.89 3.34
N LEU A 42 -3.83 -7.65 3.17
CA LEU A 42 -3.24 -6.47 3.80
C LEU A 42 -3.31 -6.56 5.33
N GLU A 43 -4.43 -7.02 5.90
CA GLU A 43 -4.58 -7.24 7.35
C GLU A 43 -3.61 -8.29 7.90
N SER A 44 -3.20 -9.26 7.08
CA SER A 44 -2.22 -10.29 7.47
C SER A 44 -0.76 -9.81 7.43
N ILE A 45 -0.49 -8.60 6.92
CA ILE A 45 0.87 -8.07 6.87
C ILE A 45 1.32 -7.77 8.30
N ALA A 46 2.36 -8.49 8.72
CA ALA A 46 2.87 -8.37 10.07
C ALA A 46 3.41 -6.94 10.33
N PRO A 47 3.19 -6.36 11.53
CA PRO A 47 3.55 -4.97 11.84
C PRO A 47 5.03 -4.66 11.58
N GLU A 48 5.92 -5.64 11.72
CA GLU A 48 7.35 -5.50 11.47
C GLU A 48 7.69 -5.24 10.00
N LEU A 49 6.84 -5.67 9.06
CA LEU A 49 6.99 -5.44 7.62
C LEU A 49 6.36 -4.10 7.18
N ALA A 50 5.48 -3.55 8.01
CA ALA A 50 4.78 -2.29 7.77
C ALA A 50 5.52 -1.08 8.34
N ARG A 51 6.86 -1.12 8.36
CA ARG A 51 7.69 0.02 8.77
C ARG A 51 7.89 0.91 7.54
N PHE A 52 7.40 2.15 7.62
CA PHE A 52 7.50 3.18 6.60
C PHE A 52 8.37 4.33 7.09
#